data_AF-A0A8S9PCJ6-F1
#
_entry.id   AF-A0A8S9PCJ6-F1
#
_cell.length_a   1.000
_cell.length_b   1.000
_cell.length_c   1.000
_cell.angle_alpha   90.00
_cell.angle_beta   90.00
_cell.angle_gamma   90.00
#
_symmetry.space_group_name_H-M   'P 1'
#
loop_
_entity.id
_entity.type
_entity.pdbx_description
1 polymer ?
#
loop_
_entity_poly.entity_id
_entity_poly.type
_entity_poly.pdbx_seq_one_letter_code
_entity_poly.pdbx_strand_id
1 'polypeptide(L)'
;MGYDKNALCHNYKILRLPCYYDHGKLGSWKKLDANLEGDLRFEIYEFGSNSWRSVDVITTQAYLQPGGVSLKGDTYWVLSNHKGFDYSLLSFDFSEERLQRLCVPTSHEPFNSYTMALSVVREEHLLLLYQSNETLMVNIWITEEIDPTFVSWCMFLKVNLKPHVHFISNPTSFFIIDMEKKVVLCCHGYRDISHRFCMLRLVPSGVSRWYLPTRPWRVPTLFGYVPEELT
;
A
#
# COMPACT_ATOMS: atom_id res chain seq x y z
N MET A 1 2.32 11.46 1.80
CA MET A 1 2.21 12.93 1.94
C MET A 1 1.19 13.16 3.03
N GLY A 2 1.36 14.15 3.90
CA GLY A 2 0.39 14.37 4.96
C GLY A 2 0.28 15.83 5.31
N TYR A 3 -0.42 16.14 6.39
CA TYR A 3 -0.52 17.50 6.90
C TYR A 3 -0.80 17.45 8.40
N ASP A 4 -0.47 18.54 9.09
CA ASP A 4 -0.84 18.71 10.49
C ASP A 4 -2.34 18.99 10.61
N LYS A 5 -3.05 18.08 11.27
CA LYS A 5 -4.49 18.15 11.53
C LYS A 5 -4.87 19.26 12.53
N ASN A 6 -3.91 19.73 13.33
CA ASN A 6 -4.12 20.79 14.32
C ASN A 6 -4.00 22.20 13.72
N ALA A 7 -3.53 22.31 12.46
CA ALA A 7 -3.38 23.59 11.78
C ALA A 7 -4.70 24.08 11.17
N LEU A 8 -4.94 25.40 11.20
CA LEU A 8 -6.14 26.04 10.63
C LEU A 8 -6.28 25.85 9.11
N CYS A 9 -5.19 25.56 8.42
CA CYS A 9 -5.17 25.21 7.01
C CYS A 9 -4.28 23.98 6.80
N HIS A 10 -4.58 23.18 5.77
CA HIS A 10 -3.75 22.03 5.42
C HIS A 10 -2.37 22.49 4.93
N ASN A 11 -1.42 22.60 5.86
CA ASN A 11 -0.01 22.76 5.55
C ASN A 11 0.56 21.38 5.22
N TYR A 12 0.44 20.99 3.94
CA TYR A 12 0.94 19.72 3.47
C TYR A 12 2.44 19.57 3.76
N LYS A 13 2.87 18.32 3.93
CA LYS A 13 4.22 17.90 4.27
C LYS A 13 4.59 16.68 3.42
N ILE A 14 5.83 16.61 2.95
CA ILE A 14 6.36 15.41 2.26
C ILE A 14 7.27 14.67 3.22
N LEU A 15 6.90 13.44 3.58
CA LEU A 15 7.78 12.52 4.30
C LEU A 15 8.64 11.75 3.30
N ARG A 16 9.96 11.81 3.50
CA ARG A 16 10.94 10.99 2.78
C ARG A 16 11.53 9.96 3.74
N LEU A 17 11.58 8.71 3.27
CA LEU A 17 12.26 7.63 3.96
C LEU A 17 13.57 7.31 3.24
N PRO A 18 14.68 7.10 3.96
CA PRO A 18 15.91 6.63 3.37
C PRO A 18 15.70 5.20 2.86
N CYS A 19 15.92 5.01 1.55
CA CYS A 19 15.86 3.70 0.91
C CYS A 19 17.28 3.23 0.63
N TYR A 20 17.70 2.10 1.20
CA TYR A 20 18.98 1.49 0.86
C TYR A 20 18.79 0.45 -0.25
N TYR A 21 19.54 0.62 -1.34
CA TYR A 21 19.66 -0.38 -2.40
C TYR A 21 20.87 -1.28 -2.11
N ASP A 22 20.64 -2.58 -1.88
CA ASP A 22 21.70 -3.57 -1.94
C ASP A 22 22.09 -3.81 -3.40
N HIS A 23 23.24 -3.27 -3.82
CA HIS A 23 23.73 -3.25 -5.21
C HIS A 23 24.13 -4.63 -5.79
N GLY A 24 23.83 -5.74 -5.11
CA GLY A 24 24.39 -7.06 -5.47
C GLY A 24 23.76 -7.83 -6.63
N LYS A 25 22.52 -7.54 -7.09
CA LYS A 25 21.87 -8.35 -8.16
C LYS A 25 20.96 -7.54 -9.10
N LEU A 26 21.30 -7.54 -10.40
CA LEU A 26 20.49 -6.98 -11.49
C LEU A 26 19.22 -7.84 -11.69
N GLY A 27 18.03 -7.22 -11.65
CA GLY A 27 16.76 -7.85 -12.04
C GLY A 27 15.83 -8.31 -10.91
N SER A 28 16.19 -8.09 -9.64
CA SER A 28 15.28 -8.28 -8.50
C SER A 28 14.96 -6.94 -7.86
N TRP A 29 13.71 -6.47 -7.96
CA TRP A 29 13.20 -5.45 -7.03
C TRP A 29 13.21 -6.07 -5.63
N LYS A 30 14.27 -5.89 -4.86
CA LYS A 30 14.28 -6.34 -3.46
C LYS A 30 13.47 -5.33 -2.63
N LYS A 31 12.70 -5.87 -1.69
CA LYS A 31 11.91 -5.16 -0.68
C LYS A 31 12.73 -4.05 -0.03
N LEU A 32 12.07 -2.97 0.42
CA LEU A 32 12.72 -1.92 1.19
C LEU A 32 13.36 -2.58 2.42
N ASP A 33 14.68 -2.72 2.36
CA ASP A 33 15.47 -3.41 3.37
C ASP A 33 15.73 -2.39 4.49
N ALA A 34 14.83 -2.33 5.47
CA ALA A 34 15.10 -1.69 6.75
C ALA A 34 15.69 -2.73 7.72
N ASN A 35 16.74 -3.42 7.28
CA ASN A 35 17.76 -3.96 8.18
C ASN A 35 18.60 -2.79 8.71
N LEU A 36 18.06 -2.06 9.67
CA LEU A 36 18.82 -1.09 10.44
C LEU A 36 18.71 -1.48 11.91
N GLU A 37 19.74 -2.16 12.41
CA GLU A 37 20.26 -1.76 13.72
C GLU A 37 20.81 -0.34 13.54
N GLY A 38 19.93 0.67 13.67
CA GLY A 38 20.28 2.06 13.45
C GLY A 38 19.05 2.97 13.33
N ASP A 39 19.18 4.18 13.84
CA ASP A 39 18.13 5.21 13.77
C ASP A 39 17.69 5.44 12.32
N LEU A 40 16.41 5.21 12.00
CA LEU A 40 15.84 5.66 10.74
C LEU A 40 15.67 7.18 10.84
N ARG A 41 16.49 7.90 10.08
CA ARG A 41 16.32 9.33 9.90
C ARG A 41 15.31 9.59 8.80
N PHE A 42 14.11 9.97 9.21
CA PHE A 42 13.08 10.47 8.32
C PHE A 42 13.38 11.92 8.00
N GLU A 43 12.93 12.39 6.84
CA GLU A 43 13.00 13.80 6.51
C GLU A 43 11.63 14.29 6.12
N ILE A 44 11.27 15.46 6.65
CA ILE A 44 10.02 16.14 6.35
C ILE A 44 10.35 17.40 5.58
N TYR A 45 9.72 17.55 4.41
CA TYR A 45 9.66 18.81 3.72
C TYR A 45 8.40 19.56 4.14
N GLU A 46 8.60 20.80 4.58
CA GLU A 46 7.53 21.72 4.93
C GLU A 46 7.39 22.79 3.86
N PHE A 47 6.20 22.89 3.26
CA PHE A 47 5.94 23.90 2.22
C PHE A 47 5.94 25.32 2.80
N GLY A 48 5.42 25.51 4.01
CA GLY A 48 5.40 26.82 4.67
C GLY A 48 6.78 27.45 4.87
N SER A 49 7.80 26.64 5.15
CA SER A 49 9.19 27.10 5.29
C SER A 49 10.05 26.85 4.04
N ASN A 50 9.52 26.16 3.04
CA ASN A 50 10.24 25.71 1.84
C ASN A 50 11.56 25.00 2.18
N SER A 51 11.55 24.13 3.19
CA SER A 51 12.77 23.52 3.72
C SER A 51 12.58 22.06 4.10
N TRP A 52 13.68 21.30 4.08
CA TRP A 52 13.76 19.95 4.63
C TRP A 52 14.30 19.99 6.05
N ARG A 53 13.75 19.16 6.93
CA ARG A 53 14.33 18.87 8.25
C ARG A 53 14.31 17.39 8.56
N SER A 54 15.26 16.95 9.36
CA SER A 54 15.34 15.57 9.84
C SER A 54 14.41 15.35 11.02
N VAL A 55 13.83 14.17 11.08
CA VAL A 55 13.07 13.65 12.23
C VAL A 55 13.68 12.31 12.58
N ASP A 56 14.25 12.24 13.78
CA ASP A 56 14.79 11.00 14.31
C ASP A 56 13.61 10.17 14.82
N VAL A 57 13.33 9.05 14.16
CA VAL A 57 12.27 8.14 14.60
C VAL A 57 12.84 6.75 14.79
N ILE A 58 12.66 6.22 15.99
CA ILE A 58 13.08 4.87 16.34
C ILE A 58 12.10 3.89 15.70
N THR A 59 12.59 3.08 14.77
CA THR A 59 11.82 1.95 14.22
C THR A 59 12.49 0.64 14.57
N THR A 60 11.71 -0.38 14.92
CA THR A 60 12.27 -1.72 15.06
C THR A 60 12.39 -2.41 13.69
N GLN A 61 13.45 -3.20 13.56
CA GLN A 61 13.72 -4.22 12.55
C GLN A 61 12.49 -4.77 11.79
N ALA A 62 12.21 -4.21 10.60
CA ALA A 62 11.14 -4.66 9.72
C ALA A 62 11.25 -4.10 8.29
N TYR A 63 10.66 -4.76 7.30
CA TYR A 63 10.65 -4.34 5.90
C TYR A 63 9.39 -3.56 5.55
N LEU A 64 9.58 -2.37 4.98
CA LEU A 64 8.47 -1.58 4.45
C LEU A 64 8.11 -2.10 3.05
N GLN A 65 6.82 -2.35 2.80
CA GLN A 65 6.36 -2.62 1.45
C GLN A 65 6.23 -1.32 0.65
N PRO A 66 6.56 -1.33 -0.66
CA PRO A 66 6.35 -0.16 -1.51
C PRO A 66 4.85 0.15 -1.65
N GLY A 67 4.53 1.43 -1.90
CA GLY A 67 3.15 1.87 -2.14
C GLY A 67 2.39 2.25 -0.86
N GLY A 68 2.95 3.17 -0.08
CA GLY A 68 2.21 3.81 1.01
C GLY A 68 1.09 4.73 0.50
N VAL A 69 0.07 4.92 1.32
CA VAL A 69 -1.10 5.74 1.02
C VAL A 69 -1.33 6.79 2.09
N SER A 70 -2.07 7.84 1.78
CA SER A 70 -2.34 8.94 2.70
C SER A 70 -3.83 9.07 2.94
N LEU A 71 -4.23 9.16 4.20
CA LEU A 71 -5.63 9.23 4.64
C LEU A 71 -5.73 10.20 5.80
N LYS A 72 -6.64 11.18 5.70
CA LYS A 72 -6.95 12.17 6.76
C LYS A 72 -5.71 12.85 7.37
N GLY A 73 -4.74 13.18 6.53
CA GLY A 73 -3.50 13.86 6.93
C GLY A 73 -2.36 12.95 7.37
N ASP A 74 -2.62 11.67 7.63
CA ASP A 74 -1.61 10.69 8.01
C ASP A 74 -1.17 9.84 6.80
N THR A 75 -0.02 9.18 6.91
CA THR A 75 0.46 8.25 5.87
C THR A 75 0.65 6.85 6.44
N TYR A 76 0.29 5.86 5.63
CA TYR A 76 0.22 4.45 6.01
C TYR A 76 1.01 3.57 5.04
N TRP A 77 1.66 2.54 5.57
CA TRP A 77 2.40 1.53 4.81
C TRP A 77 2.18 0.14 5.39
N VAL A 78 2.31 -0.88 4.55
CA VAL A 78 2.42 -2.25 5.05
C VAL A 78 3.85 -2.50 5.48
N LEU A 79 3.99 -3.08 6.67
CA LEU A 79 5.24 -3.51 7.25
C LEU A 79 5.24 -5.04 7.34
N SER A 80 6.37 -5.67 7.03
CA SER A 80 6.57 -7.11 7.23
C SER A 80 7.81 -7.39 8.06
N ASN A 81 7.77 -8.33 8.99
CA ASN A 81 8.96 -8.70 9.77
C ASN A 81 10.06 -9.33 8.90
N HIS A 82 11.26 -9.51 9.46
CA HIS A 82 12.41 -10.08 8.72
C HIS A 82 12.18 -11.48 8.16
N LYS A 83 11.29 -12.23 8.80
CA LYS A 83 10.92 -13.58 8.36
C LYS A 83 9.88 -13.55 7.24
N GLY A 84 9.31 -12.37 6.91
CA GLY A 84 8.29 -12.20 5.88
C GLY A 84 6.95 -12.82 6.25
N PHE A 85 6.75 -13.07 7.53
CA PHE A 85 5.62 -13.83 8.04
C PHE A 85 4.62 -12.89 8.71
N ASP A 86 5.08 -12.05 9.64
CA ASP A 86 4.19 -11.14 10.34
C ASP A 86 4.04 -9.83 9.58
N TYR A 87 2.80 -9.36 9.45
CA TYR A 87 2.46 -8.12 8.78
C TYR A 87 1.75 -7.17 9.74
N SER A 88 2.06 -5.89 9.62
CA SER A 88 1.40 -4.81 10.37
C SER A 88 1.22 -3.60 9.47
N LEU A 89 0.34 -2.70 9.89
CA LEU A 89 0.16 -1.40 9.26
C LEU A 89 0.99 -0.39 10.04
N LEU A 90 1.93 0.27 9.37
CA LEU A 90 2.70 1.37 9.95
C LEU A 90 2.00 2.69 9.56
N SER A 91 1.68 3.52 10.54
CA SER A 91 1.19 4.88 10.31
C SER A 91 2.23 5.91 10.77
N PHE A 92 2.26 7.05 10.08
CA PHE A 92 2.99 8.25 10.49
C PHE A 92 1.99 9.39 10.68
N ASP A 93 1.90 9.86 11.92
CA ASP A 93 1.04 10.95 12.36
C ASP A 93 1.78 12.28 12.16
N PHE A 94 1.31 13.15 11.26
CA PHE A 94 2.03 14.39 10.93
C PHE A 94 1.84 15.53 11.95
N SER A 95 0.87 15.37 12.86
CA SER A 95 0.63 16.30 13.97
C SER A 95 1.58 16.03 15.13
N GLU A 96 1.71 14.76 15.49
CA GLU A 96 2.55 14.31 16.62
C GLU A 96 3.94 13.83 16.19
N GLU A 97 4.18 13.75 14.87
CA GLU A 97 5.43 13.31 14.23
C GLU A 97 5.95 11.96 14.75
N ARG A 98 5.01 11.04 14.98
CA ARG A 98 5.24 9.73 15.57
C ARG A 98 4.84 8.61 14.62
N LEU A 99 5.54 7.49 14.76
CA LEU A 99 5.15 6.23 14.12
C LEU A 99 4.30 5.40 15.06
N GLN A 100 3.26 4.77 14.50
CA GLN A 100 2.44 3.80 15.22
C GLN A 100 2.32 2.51 14.41
N ARG A 101 2.29 1.38 15.12
CA ARG A 101 2.01 0.07 14.53
C ARG A 101 0.59 -0.34 14.85
N LEU A 102 -0.15 -0.62 13.80
CA LEU A 102 -1.55 -1.02 13.84
C LEU A 102 -1.68 -2.44 13.29
N CYS A 103 -2.71 -3.15 13.77
CA CYS A 103 -2.97 -4.52 13.32
C CYS A 103 -3.53 -4.53 11.90
N VAL A 104 -3.17 -5.54 11.12
CA VAL A 104 -3.86 -5.89 9.88
C VAL A 104 -4.76 -7.10 10.13
N PRO A 105 -5.77 -7.36 9.29
CA PRO A 105 -6.55 -8.58 9.34
C PRO A 105 -5.63 -9.79 9.23
N THR A 106 -5.52 -10.57 10.30
CA THR A 106 -4.72 -11.79 10.29
C THR A 106 -5.51 -12.87 9.56
N SER A 107 -5.05 -13.27 8.37
CA SER A 107 -5.48 -14.56 7.84
C SER A 107 -4.83 -15.63 8.72
N HIS A 108 -5.64 -16.48 9.35
CA HIS A 108 -5.18 -17.65 10.13
C HIS A 108 -4.36 -18.68 9.31
N GLU A 109 -4.01 -18.38 8.06
CA GLU A 109 -3.18 -19.23 7.22
C GLU A 109 -1.70 -18.88 7.41
N PRO A 110 -0.86 -19.84 7.84
CA PRO A 110 0.57 -19.64 7.92
C PRO A 110 1.16 -19.42 6.51
N PHE A 111 1.44 -18.15 6.24
CA PHE A 111 2.75 -17.69 5.78
C PHE A 111 3.30 -18.24 4.46
N ASN A 112 2.74 -17.75 3.35
CA ASN A 112 3.51 -17.45 2.14
C ASN A 112 2.71 -16.47 1.27
N SER A 113 2.80 -15.17 1.54
CA SER A 113 2.16 -14.14 0.71
C SER A 113 3.23 -13.29 0.04
N TYR A 114 3.16 -13.14 -1.29
CA TYR A 114 4.03 -12.17 -1.98
C TYR A 114 3.41 -10.79 -2.11
N THR A 115 2.08 -10.69 -2.14
CA THR A 115 1.43 -9.44 -2.56
C THR A 115 0.45 -8.91 -1.53
N MET A 116 0.82 -7.74 -1.03
CA MET A 116 -0.04 -6.85 -0.27
C MET A 116 0.05 -5.45 -0.89
N ALA A 117 -1.06 -4.74 -0.91
CA ALA A 117 -1.13 -3.35 -1.36
C ALA A 117 -2.13 -2.60 -0.51
N LEU A 118 -1.90 -1.29 -0.35
CA LEU A 118 -2.86 -0.37 0.25
C LEU A 118 -3.53 0.47 -0.83
N SER A 119 -4.77 0.86 -0.55
CA SER A 119 -5.50 1.90 -1.28
C SER A 119 -6.33 2.70 -0.28
N VAL A 120 -6.84 3.84 -0.73
CA VAL A 120 -7.85 4.65 -0.03
C VAL A 120 -9.10 4.70 -0.90
N VAL A 121 -10.28 4.80 -0.28
CA VAL A 121 -11.54 5.05 -0.97
C VAL A 121 -12.33 6.12 -0.22
N ARG A 122 -12.92 7.06 -0.98
CA ARG A 122 -13.75 8.17 -0.49
C ARG A 122 -13.07 9.08 0.54
N GLU A 123 -11.73 9.07 0.60
CA GLU A 123 -10.96 9.78 1.64
C GLU A 123 -11.34 9.40 3.09
N GLU A 124 -12.03 8.26 3.27
CA GLU A 124 -12.56 7.81 4.56
C GLU A 124 -11.97 6.50 5.03
N HIS A 125 -11.79 5.54 4.11
CA HIS A 125 -11.42 4.17 4.46
C HIS A 125 -10.08 3.77 3.85
N LEU A 126 -9.27 3.06 4.64
CA LEU A 126 -8.16 2.29 4.10
C LEU A 126 -8.67 0.97 3.53
N LEU A 127 -8.02 0.54 2.46
CA LEU A 127 -8.20 -0.76 1.85
C LEU A 127 -6.91 -1.53 1.92
N LEU A 128 -7.00 -2.81 2.27
CA LEU A 128 -5.87 -3.74 2.25
C LEU A 128 -6.19 -4.90 1.31
N LEU A 129 -5.41 -5.02 0.23
CA LEU A 129 -5.42 -6.19 -0.62
C LEU A 129 -4.39 -7.19 -0.12
N TYR A 130 -4.79 -8.46 -0.03
CA TYR A 130 -3.93 -9.59 0.28
C TYR A 130 -4.19 -10.73 -0.69
N GLN A 131 -3.14 -11.32 -1.25
CA GLN A 131 -3.23 -12.54 -2.07
C GLN A 131 -2.43 -13.70 -1.45
N SER A 132 -3.09 -14.85 -1.28
CA SER A 132 -2.45 -16.10 -0.86
C SER A 132 -1.70 -16.77 -2.02
N ASN A 133 -0.47 -17.24 -1.79
CA ASN A 133 0.30 -17.95 -2.81
C ASN A 133 -0.24 -19.35 -3.11
N GLU A 134 -0.80 -20.02 -2.11
CA GLU A 134 -1.21 -21.42 -2.21
C GLU A 134 -2.60 -21.54 -2.84
N THR A 135 -3.52 -20.71 -2.37
CA THR A 135 -4.92 -20.79 -2.78
C THR A 135 -5.22 -19.90 -3.99
N LEU A 136 -4.38 -18.88 -4.26
CA LEU A 136 -4.65 -17.77 -5.19
C LEU A 136 -5.93 -17.00 -4.84
N MET A 137 -6.34 -17.05 -3.57
CA MET A 137 -7.44 -16.23 -3.07
C MET A 137 -6.94 -14.81 -2.85
N VAL A 138 -7.68 -13.85 -3.39
CA VAL A 138 -7.52 -12.42 -3.12
C VAL A 138 -8.59 -12.02 -2.13
N ASN A 139 -8.15 -11.51 -0.98
CA ASN A 139 -8.99 -10.87 0.02
C ASN A 139 -8.73 -9.37 -0.03
N ILE A 140 -9.81 -8.59 -0.06
CA ILE A 140 -9.77 -7.14 0.07
C ILE A 140 -10.54 -6.79 1.32
N TRP A 141 -9.85 -6.13 2.24
CA TRP A 141 -10.39 -5.65 3.50
C TRP A 141 -10.57 -4.14 3.42
N ILE A 142 -11.57 -3.64 4.12
CA ILE A 142 -11.85 -2.21 4.29
C ILE A 142 -11.91 -1.89 5.79
N THR A 143 -11.42 -0.72 6.19
CA THR A 143 -11.51 -0.28 7.58
C THR A 143 -12.93 0.14 7.94
N GLU A 144 -13.44 -0.32 9.06
CA GLU A 144 -14.68 0.21 9.64
C GLU A 144 -14.37 1.44 10.51
N GLU A 145 -13.31 1.34 11.31
CA GLU A 145 -12.82 2.39 12.17
C GLU A 145 -11.29 2.46 12.10
N ILE A 146 -10.76 3.67 12.15
CA ILE A 146 -9.32 3.91 12.19
C ILE A 146 -9.00 5.08 13.12
N ASP A 147 -8.14 4.79 14.08
CA ASP A 147 -7.64 5.69 15.11
C ASP A 147 -6.11 5.64 15.18
N PRO A 148 -5.48 6.60 15.87
CA PRO A 148 -4.01 6.61 15.98
C PRO A 148 -3.40 5.35 16.59
N THR A 149 -4.17 4.60 17.40
CA THR A 149 -3.68 3.41 18.11
C THR A 149 -4.46 2.14 17.79
N PHE A 150 -5.50 2.23 16.98
CA PHE A 150 -6.39 1.09 16.70
C PHE A 150 -6.94 1.15 15.27
N VAL A 151 -7.21 -0.03 14.71
CA VAL A 151 -7.90 -0.16 13.42
C VAL A 151 -8.74 -1.42 13.43
N SER A 152 -9.99 -1.29 13.01
CA SER A 152 -10.90 -2.41 12.78
C SER A 152 -11.12 -2.59 11.29
N TRP A 153 -11.32 -3.83 10.87
CA TRP A 153 -11.41 -4.20 9.47
C TRP A 153 -12.57 -5.15 9.24
N CYS A 154 -13.25 -4.99 8.12
CA CYS A 154 -14.23 -5.96 7.62
C CYS A 154 -13.87 -6.42 6.21
N MET A 155 -14.31 -7.64 5.87
CA MET A 155 -14.06 -8.23 4.56
C MET A 155 -14.93 -7.53 3.52
N PHE A 156 -14.31 -6.82 2.58
CA PHE A 156 -15.03 -6.17 1.49
C PHE A 156 -15.33 -7.14 0.35
N LEU A 157 -14.30 -7.82 -0.15
CA LEU A 157 -14.38 -8.70 -1.32
C LEU A 157 -13.41 -9.88 -1.20
N LYS A 158 -13.86 -11.07 -1.58
CA LYS A 158 -13.06 -12.30 -1.65
C LYS A 158 -13.23 -12.93 -3.03
N VAL A 159 -12.14 -13.11 -3.77
CA VAL A 159 -12.14 -13.63 -5.15
C VAL A 159 -11.10 -14.73 -5.29
N ASN A 160 -11.49 -15.83 -5.95
CA ASN A 160 -10.56 -16.88 -6.35
C ASN A 160 -10.03 -16.58 -7.76
N LEU A 161 -8.71 -16.52 -7.92
CA LEU A 161 -8.10 -16.31 -9.25
C LEU A 161 -8.00 -17.61 -10.07
N LYS A 162 -8.23 -18.79 -9.50
CA LYS A 162 -8.25 -20.07 -10.24
C LYS A 162 -9.43 -20.13 -11.23
N PRO A 163 -9.26 -20.72 -12.43
CA PRO A 163 -8.08 -21.43 -12.93
C PRO A 163 -7.10 -20.54 -13.74
N HIS A 164 -7.38 -19.25 -13.87
CA HIS A 164 -6.57 -18.33 -14.64
C HIS A 164 -5.31 -17.99 -13.83
N VAL A 165 -4.22 -18.75 -14.04
CA VAL A 165 -2.97 -18.72 -13.25
C VAL A 165 -2.26 -17.38 -13.36
N HIS A 166 -2.79 -16.39 -12.67
CA HIS A 166 -2.36 -15.01 -12.78
C HIS A 166 -2.19 -14.44 -11.40
N PHE A 167 -0.94 -14.53 -10.97
CA PHE A 167 -0.48 -14.03 -9.71
C PHE A 167 -0.38 -12.50 -9.77
N ILE A 168 -1.18 -11.79 -8.97
CA ILE A 168 -0.96 -10.35 -8.76
C ILE A 168 0.43 -10.20 -8.13
N SER A 169 1.31 -9.42 -8.76
CA SER A 169 2.73 -9.32 -8.37
C SER A 169 3.06 -7.91 -7.89
N ASN A 170 3.94 -7.77 -6.89
CA ASN A 170 4.41 -6.43 -6.49
C ASN A 170 5.35 -5.80 -7.55
N PRO A 171 5.36 -4.45 -7.68
CA PRO A 171 4.43 -3.50 -7.07
C PRO A 171 3.03 -3.59 -7.70
N THR A 172 2.00 -3.43 -6.87
CA THR A 172 0.59 -3.41 -7.30
C THR A 172 -0.09 -2.16 -6.76
N SER A 173 -0.99 -1.61 -7.58
CA SER A 173 -1.96 -0.59 -7.20
C SER A 173 -3.36 -1.12 -7.46
N PHE A 174 -4.33 -0.71 -6.65
CA PHE A 174 -5.73 -1.05 -6.86
C PHE A 174 -6.63 0.06 -6.35
N PHE A 175 -7.88 0.09 -6.81
CA PHE A 175 -8.90 1.02 -6.34
C PHE A 175 -10.29 0.44 -6.58
N ILE A 176 -11.27 0.95 -5.84
CA ILE A 176 -12.67 0.58 -6.00
C ILE A 176 -13.34 1.52 -7.01
N ILE A 177 -14.00 0.94 -8.01
CA ILE A 177 -14.79 1.69 -9.02
C ILE A 177 -16.26 1.79 -8.58
N ASP A 178 -16.76 0.77 -7.88
CA ASP A 178 -18.14 0.71 -7.43
C ASP A 178 -18.19 -0.04 -6.10
N MET A 179 -18.55 0.68 -5.03
CA MET A 179 -18.63 0.13 -3.67
C MET A 179 -19.80 -0.84 -3.52
N GLU A 180 -20.96 -0.52 -4.10
CA GLU A 180 -22.18 -1.32 -3.99
C GLU A 180 -22.06 -2.63 -4.76
N LYS A 181 -21.57 -2.55 -6.00
CA LYS A 181 -21.34 -3.72 -6.86
C LYS A 181 -20.03 -4.43 -6.58
N LYS A 182 -19.22 -3.91 -5.64
CA LYS A 182 -17.91 -4.44 -5.25
C LYS A 182 -16.96 -4.66 -6.43
N VAL A 183 -16.84 -3.64 -7.27
CA VAL A 183 -15.97 -3.67 -8.46
C VAL A 183 -14.62 -3.07 -8.11
N VAL A 184 -13.57 -3.88 -8.15
CA VAL A 184 -12.19 -3.46 -7.89
C VAL A 184 -11.36 -3.57 -9.15
N LEU A 185 -10.54 -2.56 -9.42
CA LEU A 185 -9.54 -2.59 -10.48
C LEU A 185 -8.14 -2.70 -9.88
N CYS A 186 -7.35 -3.65 -10.37
CA CYS A 186 -5.95 -3.84 -9.96
C CYS A 186 -5.03 -3.70 -11.18
N CYS A 187 -3.89 -3.05 -10.96
CA CYS A 187 -2.79 -2.95 -11.90
C CYS A 187 -1.50 -3.41 -11.23
N HIS A 188 -0.84 -4.40 -11.82
CA HIS A 188 0.42 -4.92 -11.30
C HIS A 188 1.57 -4.73 -12.30
N GLY A 189 2.76 -4.48 -11.78
CA GLY A 189 3.94 -4.12 -12.57
C GLY A 189 4.56 -5.27 -13.37
N TYR A 190 4.05 -6.50 -13.25
CA TYR A 190 4.56 -7.63 -14.02
C TYR A 190 4.04 -7.58 -15.45
N ARG A 191 4.99 -7.48 -16.39
CA ARG A 191 4.73 -7.50 -17.82
C ARG A 191 4.41 -8.92 -18.27
N ASP A 192 3.38 -9.10 -19.10
CA ASP A 192 3.18 -10.38 -19.78
C ASP A 192 4.33 -10.68 -20.75
N ILE A 193 4.33 -11.87 -21.36
CA ILE A 193 5.34 -12.31 -22.34
C ILE A 193 5.44 -11.31 -23.52
N SER A 194 4.41 -10.48 -23.73
CA SER A 194 4.32 -9.45 -24.75
C SER A 194 4.62 -8.04 -24.24
N HIS A 195 5.22 -7.89 -23.05
CA HIS A 195 5.56 -6.63 -22.41
C HIS A 195 4.40 -5.68 -22.09
N ARG A 196 3.15 -6.17 -22.05
CA ARG A 196 1.96 -5.37 -21.76
C ARG A 196 1.64 -5.36 -20.27
N PHE A 197 1.01 -4.28 -19.82
CA PHE A 197 0.48 -4.20 -18.45
C PHE A 197 -0.86 -4.91 -18.38
N CYS A 198 -1.01 -5.70 -17.33
CA CYS A 198 -2.22 -6.44 -17.03
C CYS A 198 -3.09 -5.63 -16.08
N MET A 199 -4.32 -5.34 -16.53
CA MET A 199 -5.39 -4.79 -15.71
C MET A 199 -6.33 -5.94 -15.33
N LEU A 200 -6.61 -6.05 -14.04
CA LEU A 200 -7.56 -7.03 -13.52
C LEU A 200 -8.77 -6.28 -12.97
N ARG A 201 -9.97 -6.75 -13.32
CA ARG A 201 -11.21 -6.37 -12.64
C ARG A 201 -11.69 -7.54 -11.81
N LEU A 202 -11.74 -7.31 -10.50
CA LEU A 202 -12.22 -8.24 -9.49
C LEU A 202 -13.66 -7.87 -9.14
N VAL A 203 -14.52 -8.87 -9.12
CA VAL A 203 -15.93 -8.78 -8.73
C VAL A 203 -16.32 -10.03 -7.94
N PRO A 204 -17.46 -10.03 -7.21
CA PRO A 204 -17.89 -11.22 -6.46
C PRO A 204 -18.01 -12.49 -7.31
N SER A 205 -18.38 -12.35 -8.59
CA SER A 205 -18.53 -13.47 -9.53
C SER A 205 -17.21 -13.98 -10.13
N GLY A 206 -16.07 -13.33 -9.85
CA GLY A 206 -14.76 -13.75 -10.36
C GLY A 206 -13.87 -12.60 -10.85
N VAL A 207 -12.99 -12.92 -11.78
CA VAL A 207 -11.98 -12.00 -12.33
C VAL A 207 -12.12 -11.88 -13.85
N SER A 208 -11.95 -10.67 -14.35
CA SER A 208 -11.82 -10.36 -15.78
C SER A 208 -10.52 -9.59 -16.02
N ARG A 209 -9.99 -9.65 -17.23
CA ARG A 209 -8.67 -9.10 -17.57
C ARG A 209 -8.70 -8.37 -18.91
N TRP A 210 -7.91 -7.30 -18.99
CA TRP A 210 -7.52 -6.68 -20.25
C TRP A 210 -6.07 -6.21 -20.20
N TYR A 211 -5.53 -5.89 -21.38
CA TYR A 211 -4.17 -5.40 -21.53
C TYR A 211 -4.20 -3.96 -22.00
N LEU A 212 -3.41 -3.11 -21.35
CA LEU A 212 -3.20 -1.76 -21.85
C LEU A 212 -2.13 -1.79 -22.95
N PRO A 213 -2.36 -1.14 -24.10
CA PRO A 213 -1.32 -0.97 -25.12
C PRO A 213 -0.24 -0.05 -24.54
N THR A 214 0.99 -0.55 -24.42
CA THR A 214 2.10 0.26 -23.89
C THR A 214 3.28 0.35 -24.84
N ARG A 215 3.91 1.53 -24.82
CA ARG A 215 5.28 1.71 -25.30
C ARG A 215 6.24 1.15 -24.23
N PRO A 216 7.42 0.64 -24.60
CA PRO A 216 8.36 0.11 -23.63
C PRO A 216 8.75 1.19 -22.60
N TRP A 217 8.95 0.76 -21.34
CA TRP A 217 9.51 1.53 -20.20
C TRP A 217 8.60 2.41 -19.34
N ARG A 218 7.26 2.37 -19.49
CA ARG A 218 6.36 3.11 -18.59
C ARG A 218 5.54 2.18 -17.71
N VAL A 219 5.78 2.17 -16.40
CA VAL A 219 4.85 1.59 -15.42
C VAL A 219 3.67 2.57 -15.30
N PRO A 220 2.41 2.19 -15.62
CA PRO A 220 1.28 3.00 -15.23
C PRO A 220 1.18 2.94 -13.72
N THR A 221 1.66 3.98 -13.05
CA THR A 221 1.28 4.25 -11.66
C THR A 221 -0.15 4.77 -11.72
N LEU A 222 -1.12 3.88 -11.48
CA LEU A 222 -2.49 4.30 -11.25
C LEU A 222 -2.51 4.98 -9.88
N PHE A 223 -2.50 6.31 -9.90
CA PHE A 223 -2.78 7.12 -8.72
C PHE A 223 -4.29 7.02 -8.47
N GLY A 224 -4.67 6.23 -7.46
CA GLY A 224 -6.04 6.18 -6.96
C GLY A 224 -6.34 7.47 -6.19
N TYR A 225 -6.59 8.56 -6.90
CA TYR A 225 -7.30 9.70 -6.33
C TYR A 225 -8.78 9.51 -6.63
N VAL A 226 -9.54 9.10 -5.62
CA VAL A 226 -11.00 9.07 -5.67
C VAL A 226 -11.48 10.18 -4.73
N PRO A 227 -11.80 11.38 -5.26
CA PRO A 227 -12.40 12.41 -4.45
C PRO A 227 -13.72 11.91 -3.87
N GLU A 228 -14.18 12.51 -2.76
CA GLU A 228 -15.43 12.18 -2.03
C GLU A 228 -16.74 12.30 -2.86
N GLU A 229 -16.62 12.52 -4.17
CA GLU A 229 -17.62 13.05 -5.11
C GLU A 229 -17.98 14.52 -4.79
N LEU A 230 -17.76 15.38 -5.79
CA LEU A 230 -18.47 16.64 -5.90
C LEU A 230 -19.94 16.28 -6.13
N THR A 231 -20.78 16.72 -5.19
CA THR A 231 -22.24 16.62 -5.21
C THR A 231 -22.88 17.05 -6.52
#